data_AF-A0A510UXN8-F1
#
_entry.id   AF-A0A510UXN8-F1
#
_cell.length_a   1.000
_cell.length_b   1.000
_cell.length_c   1.000
_cell.angle_alpha   90.00
_cell.angle_beta   90.00
_cell.angle_gamma   90.00
#
_symmetry.space_group_name_H-M   'P 1'
#
loop_
_entity.id
_entity.type
_entity.pdbx_description
1 polymer ?
#
loop_
_entity_poly.entity_id
_entity_poly.type
_entity_poly.pdbx_seq_one_letter_code
_entity_poly.pdbx_strand_id
1 'polypeptide(L)'
;MRVVSRGRRVIGSAVAVVLVAGGAYAAVEMADEDLDCSASEAPTIDEALVLAVTCGHDVVALDTLNPQSSLTATPRGTVRATFDQSAVRTDVSGSWEPVDPSVVVDEDSGEIRVASPVNPITFSPADGSGFISMTSPEGVVSLDVPMALGAPPGRWHTRLLGCARRRGRGDRRGGADGAGPRRCIGGDPADRGARPAGLRGARARRRG
;
A
#
# COMPACT_ATOMS: atom_id res chain seq x y z
N MET A 1 79.24 20.44 18.39
CA MET A 1 78.06 19.83 17.74
C MET A 1 76.95 20.88 17.67
N ARG A 2 76.54 21.29 16.46
CA ARG A 2 75.43 22.24 16.25
C ARG A 2 74.22 21.43 15.79
N VAL A 3 73.16 21.40 16.62
CA VAL A 3 71.89 20.76 16.31
C VAL A 3 71.09 21.71 15.42
N VAL A 4 70.92 21.35 14.14
CA VAL A 4 70.11 22.11 13.17
C VAL A 4 68.65 21.64 13.29
N SER A 5 67.79 22.49 13.85
CA SER A 5 66.35 22.31 13.88
C SER A 5 65.74 22.67 12.52
N ARG A 6 65.26 21.68 11.76
CA ARG A 6 64.44 21.89 10.55
C ARG A 6 62.97 22.01 10.94
N GLY A 7 62.43 23.22 10.80
CA GLY A 7 61.01 23.53 11.00
C GLY A 7 60.12 22.85 9.97
N ARG A 8 59.11 22.13 10.47
CA ARG A 8 57.99 21.61 9.69
C ARG A 8 57.04 22.78 9.37
N ARG A 9 56.97 23.17 8.09
CA ARG A 9 55.90 24.05 7.60
C ARG A 9 54.63 23.22 7.49
N VAL A 10 53.66 23.49 8.37
CA VAL A 10 52.30 22.97 8.26
C VAL A 10 51.61 23.75 7.15
N ILE A 11 51.43 23.12 5.98
CA ILE A 11 50.59 23.65 4.91
C ILE A 11 49.15 23.40 5.37
N GLY A 12 48.53 24.44 5.92
CA GLY A 12 47.10 24.45 6.20
C GLY A 12 46.34 24.47 4.88
N SER A 13 45.91 23.30 4.41
CA SER A 13 44.88 23.21 3.39
C SER A 13 43.57 23.71 3.97
N ALA A 14 43.24 24.97 3.69
CA ALA A 14 41.89 25.48 3.82
C ALA A 14 41.01 24.75 2.79
N VAL A 15 40.36 23.67 3.21
CA VAL A 15 39.28 23.05 2.46
C VAL A 15 38.08 23.99 2.60
N ALA A 16 37.91 24.88 1.63
CA ALA A 16 36.66 25.59 1.43
C ALA A 16 35.60 24.56 1.03
N VAL A 17 34.80 24.12 2.00
CA VAL A 17 33.57 23.36 1.74
C VAL A 17 32.58 24.33 1.13
N VAL A 18 32.57 24.39 -0.20
CA VAL A 18 31.51 25.04 -0.97
C VAL A 18 30.26 24.15 -0.84
N LEU A 19 29.44 24.44 0.16
CA LEU A 19 28.07 23.96 0.27
C LEU A 19 27.22 24.69 -0.79
N VAL A 20 27.39 24.31 -2.05
CA VAL A 20 26.46 24.63 -3.14
C VAL A 20 25.76 23.33 -3.50
N ALA A 21 24.74 23.02 -2.71
CA ALA A 21 23.65 22.15 -3.14
C ALA A 21 22.32 22.82 -2.76
N GLY A 22 22.26 24.14 -2.90
CA GLY A 22 21.01 24.81 -3.23
C GLY A 22 20.71 24.41 -4.66
N GLY A 23 20.09 23.24 -4.83
CA GLY A 23 19.46 22.90 -6.09
C GLY A 23 18.57 24.07 -6.43
N ALA A 24 18.91 24.77 -7.51
CA ALA A 24 17.94 25.61 -8.18
C ALA A 24 16.85 24.63 -8.60
N TYR A 25 15.83 24.47 -7.75
CA TYR A 25 14.51 24.20 -8.23
C TYR A 25 14.32 25.32 -9.25
N ALA A 26 14.35 24.97 -10.53
CA ALA A 26 13.77 25.84 -11.53
C ALA A 26 12.41 26.18 -10.93
N ALA A 27 12.26 27.42 -10.48
CA ALA A 27 10.94 27.97 -10.28
C ALA A 27 10.35 27.89 -11.67
N VAL A 28 9.68 26.77 -11.93
CA VAL A 28 8.78 26.67 -13.06
C VAL A 28 7.83 27.81 -12.74
N GLU A 29 7.95 28.90 -13.49
CA GLU A 29 6.91 29.91 -13.58
C GLU A 29 5.73 29.15 -14.18
N MET A 30 5.06 28.37 -13.33
CA MET A 30 3.69 27.95 -13.56
C MET A 30 2.99 29.29 -13.63
N ALA A 31 2.62 29.66 -14.86
CA ALA A 31 1.77 30.79 -15.11
C ALA A 31 0.64 30.74 -14.06
N ASP A 32 0.28 31.90 -13.54
CA ASP A 32 -0.90 32.16 -12.72
C ASP A 32 -2.15 31.87 -13.59
N GLU A 33 -2.26 30.65 -14.12
CA GLU A 33 -3.48 30.06 -14.61
C GLU A 33 -4.34 29.87 -13.38
N ASP A 34 -5.55 30.44 -13.41
CA ASP A 34 -6.53 30.37 -12.33
C ASP A 34 -6.65 28.94 -11.80
N LEU A 35 -5.98 28.66 -10.68
CA LEU A 35 -6.02 27.36 -10.04
C LEU A 35 -7.44 27.12 -9.54
N ASP A 36 -8.11 26.13 -10.11
CA ASP A 36 -9.44 25.72 -9.66
C ASP A 36 -9.35 24.97 -8.34
N CYS A 37 -9.44 25.71 -7.23
CA CYS A 37 -9.47 25.14 -5.88
C CYS A 37 -10.77 24.39 -5.55
N SER A 38 -11.69 24.20 -6.50
CA SER A 38 -12.79 23.25 -6.37
C SER A 38 -12.44 21.85 -6.87
N ALA A 39 -11.34 21.69 -7.61
CA ALA A 39 -10.89 20.40 -8.13
C ALA A 39 -10.37 19.48 -7.00
N SER A 40 -10.99 18.31 -6.84
CA SER A 40 -10.55 17.27 -5.90
C SER A 40 -9.60 16.25 -6.52
N GLU A 41 -9.36 16.34 -7.83
CA GLU A 41 -8.56 15.39 -8.61
C GLU A 41 -7.66 16.16 -9.57
N ALA A 42 -6.47 15.62 -9.85
CA ALA A 42 -5.51 16.18 -10.80
C ALA A 42 -4.92 15.07 -11.68
N PRO A 43 -4.53 15.37 -12.94
CA PRO A 43 -3.99 14.36 -13.86
C PRO A 43 -2.75 13.66 -13.31
N THR A 44 -1.84 14.39 -12.65
CA THR A 44 -0.57 13.87 -12.13
C THR A 44 -0.36 14.10 -10.64
N ILE A 45 0.55 13.34 -10.03
CA ILE A 45 0.92 13.53 -8.61
C ILE A 45 1.57 14.89 -8.31
N ASP A 46 2.35 15.43 -9.25
CA ASP A 46 3.00 16.73 -9.09
C ASP A 46 1.97 17.86 -9.09
N GLU A 47 1.02 17.84 -10.04
CA GLU A 47 -0.11 18.78 -10.08
C GLU A 47 -0.98 18.64 -8.82
N ALA A 48 -1.26 17.41 -8.38
CA ALA A 48 -2.01 17.16 -7.15
C ALA A 48 -1.32 17.79 -5.93
N LEU A 49 0.01 17.72 -5.82
CA LEU A 49 0.78 18.35 -4.74
C LEU A 49 0.68 19.87 -4.78
N VAL A 50 0.79 20.47 -5.97
CA VAL A 50 0.65 21.92 -6.15
C VAL A 50 -0.75 22.38 -5.75
N LEU A 51 -1.80 21.73 -6.25
CA LEU A 51 -3.19 22.04 -5.89
C LEU A 51 -3.43 21.83 -4.39
N ALA A 52 -3.00 20.71 -3.81
CA ALA A 52 -3.28 20.40 -2.41
C ALA A 52 -2.63 21.41 -1.44
N VAL A 53 -1.38 21.80 -1.70
CA VAL A 53 -0.67 22.79 -0.88
C VAL A 53 -1.25 24.19 -1.07
N THR A 54 -1.61 24.56 -2.29
CA THR A 54 -2.11 25.91 -2.62
C THR A 54 -3.55 26.11 -2.15
N CYS A 55 -4.43 25.13 -2.39
CA CYS A 55 -5.85 25.20 -2.10
C CYS A 55 -6.22 24.66 -0.71
N GLY A 56 -5.30 23.97 -0.02
CA GLY A 56 -5.48 23.59 1.38
C GLY A 56 -6.39 22.39 1.64
N HIS A 57 -6.62 21.53 0.63
CA HIS A 57 -7.34 20.26 0.79
C HIS A 57 -6.58 19.08 0.16
N ASP A 58 -7.03 17.86 0.44
CA ASP A 58 -6.47 16.65 -0.17
C ASP A 58 -6.88 16.59 -1.67
N VAL A 59 -5.98 16.13 -2.55
CA VAL A 59 -6.19 16.01 -4.00
C VAL A 59 -5.69 14.66 -4.50
N VAL A 60 -6.51 13.93 -5.27
CA VAL A 60 -6.17 12.61 -5.81
C VAL A 60 -5.44 12.73 -7.15
N ALA A 61 -4.38 11.94 -7.35
CA ALA A 61 -3.63 11.89 -8.61
C ALA A 61 -4.16 10.78 -9.53
N LEU A 62 -4.73 11.15 -10.67
CA LEU A 62 -5.43 10.23 -11.59
C LEU A 62 -4.50 9.24 -12.29
N ASP A 63 -3.29 9.65 -12.65
CA ASP A 63 -2.27 8.78 -13.26
C ASP A 63 -1.80 7.64 -12.33
N THR A 64 -2.01 7.79 -11.02
CA THR A 64 -1.66 6.79 -10.01
C THR A 64 -2.83 5.90 -9.62
N LEU A 65 -4.05 6.20 -10.10
CA LEU A 65 -5.22 5.43 -9.76
C LEU A 65 -5.14 4.02 -10.34
N ASN A 66 -5.49 3.07 -9.49
CA ASN A 66 -5.81 1.72 -9.90
C ASN A 66 -7.00 1.22 -9.06
N PRO A 67 -7.60 0.07 -9.39
CA PRO A 67 -8.83 -0.36 -8.74
C PRO A 67 -8.74 -0.49 -7.21
N GLN A 68 -7.54 -0.75 -6.68
CA GLN A 68 -7.30 -1.11 -5.28
C GLN A 68 -6.44 -0.09 -4.53
N SER A 69 -5.94 0.95 -5.20
CA SER A 69 -5.08 1.92 -4.54
C SER A 69 -5.07 3.26 -5.26
N SER A 70 -4.80 4.29 -4.48
CA SER A 70 -4.76 5.68 -4.91
C SER A 70 -3.63 6.42 -4.19
N LEU A 71 -3.00 7.36 -4.86
CA LEU A 71 -2.16 8.36 -4.21
C LEU A 71 -2.92 9.68 -4.08
N THR A 72 -2.86 10.25 -2.86
CA THR A 72 -3.52 11.50 -2.51
C THR A 72 -2.47 12.47 -1.99
N ALA A 73 -2.31 13.59 -2.66
CA ALA A 73 -1.52 14.70 -2.16
C ALA A 73 -2.27 15.41 -1.02
N THR A 74 -1.54 15.85 0.00
CA THR A 74 -2.10 16.49 1.19
C THR A 74 -1.64 17.95 1.29
N PRO A 75 -2.38 18.83 2.00
CA PRO A 75 -2.00 20.24 2.22
C PRO A 75 -0.65 20.45 2.90
N ARG A 76 -0.10 19.40 3.51
CA ARG A 76 1.20 19.43 4.18
C ARG A 76 2.37 19.16 3.22
N GLY A 77 2.11 19.03 1.92
CA GLY A 77 3.11 18.64 0.93
C GLY A 77 3.58 17.19 1.07
N THR A 78 2.74 16.33 1.64
CA THR A 78 2.99 14.88 1.75
C THR A 78 2.04 14.10 0.87
N VAL A 79 2.44 12.90 0.44
CA VAL A 79 1.58 11.97 -0.32
C VAL A 79 1.11 10.85 0.61
N ARG A 80 -0.20 10.58 0.60
CA ARG A 80 -0.81 9.45 1.27
C ARG A 80 -1.15 8.38 0.23
N ALA A 81 -0.68 7.17 0.45
CA ALA A 81 -1.10 6.00 -0.31
C ALA A 81 -2.19 5.26 0.45
N THR A 82 -3.29 4.93 -0.23
CA THR A 82 -4.36 4.08 0.28
C THR A 82 -4.36 2.77 -0.50
N PHE A 83 -4.55 1.65 0.19
CA PHE A 83 -4.65 0.32 -0.40
C PHE A 83 -5.84 -0.42 0.18
N ASP A 84 -6.70 -0.92 -0.70
CA ASP A 84 -7.90 -1.65 -0.37
C ASP A 84 -7.78 -3.11 -0.82
N GLN A 85 -8.41 -4.01 -0.07
CA GLN A 85 -8.39 -5.45 -0.40
C GLN A 85 -9.35 -5.79 -1.55
N SER A 86 -10.30 -4.91 -1.85
CA SER A 86 -11.28 -5.00 -2.92
C SER A 86 -11.18 -3.81 -3.85
N ALA A 87 -11.66 -3.95 -5.09
CA ALA A 87 -11.75 -2.83 -6.01
C ALA A 87 -12.77 -1.80 -5.48
N VAL A 88 -12.33 -0.55 -5.29
CA VAL A 88 -13.16 0.57 -4.82
C VAL A 88 -13.49 1.56 -5.93
N ARG A 89 -12.76 1.52 -7.04
CA ARG A 89 -13.02 2.31 -8.25
C ARG A 89 -12.81 1.44 -9.49
N THR A 90 -13.45 1.81 -10.58
CA THR A 90 -13.27 1.20 -11.90
C THR A 90 -13.17 2.28 -12.96
N ASP A 91 -12.38 2.02 -14.00
CA ASP A 91 -12.31 2.89 -15.16
C ASP A 91 -13.48 2.57 -16.10
N VAL A 92 -14.36 3.55 -16.31
CA VAL A 92 -15.50 3.48 -17.22
C VAL A 92 -15.23 4.45 -18.35
N SER A 93 -14.65 3.95 -19.44
CA SER A 93 -14.40 4.73 -20.66
C SER A 93 -13.48 5.95 -20.44
N GLY A 94 -12.43 5.79 -19.63
CA GLY A 94 -11.42 6.82 -19.32
C GLY A 94 -11.78 7.70 -18.13
N SER A 95 -12.86 7.38 -17.40
CA SER A 95 -13.29 8.07 -16.19
C SER A 95 -13.29 7.11 -15.01
N TRP A 96 -12.64 7.51 -13.90
CA TRP A 96 -12.59 6.69 -12.69
C TRP A 96 -13.83 6.90 -11.83
N GLU A 97 -14.74 5.93 -11.87
CA GLU A 97 -15.98 5.94 -11.09
C GLU A 97 -15.85 5.07 -9.83
N PRO A 98 -16.48 5.46 -8.71
CA PRO A 98 -16.54 4.60 -7.53
C PRO A 98 -17.34 3.34 -7.84
N VAL A 99 -16.86 2.20 -7.35
CA VAL A 99 -17.62 0.95 -7.36
C VAL A 99 -18.62 1.04 -6.22
N ASP A 100 -19.92 1.04 -6.53
CA ASP A 100 -20.97 0.89 -5.54
C ASP A 100 -21.50 -0.55 -5.51
N PRO A 101 -21.08 -1.38 -4.55
CA PRO A 101 -21.59 -2.74 -4.40
C PRO A 101 -22.95 -2.78 -3.68
N SER A 102 -23.59 -1.63 -3.45
CA SER A 102 -24.90 -1.59 -2.80
C SER A 102 -25.94 -2.35 -3.62
N VAL A 103 -26.80 -3.06 -2.89
CA VAL A 103 -27.91 -3.80 -3.45
C VAL A 103 -29.11 -2.85 -3.48
N VAL A 104 -29.62 -2.59 -4.68
CA VAL A 104 -30.79 -1.74 -4.94
C VAL A 104 -31.96 -2.58 -5.41
N VAL A 105 -33.17 -2.09 -5.21
CA VAL A 105 -34.38 -2.68 -5.80
C VAL A 105 -34.69 -1.87 -7.04
N ASP A 106 -34.76 -2.54 -8.19
CA ASP A 106 -35.21 -1.95 -9.44
C ASP A 106 -36.69 -1.56 -9.29
N GLU A 107 -37.01 -0.27 -9.38
CA GLU A 107 -38.34 0.23 -9.06
C GLU A 107 -39.41 -0.23 -10.06
N ASP A 108 -39.02 -0.52 -11.30
CA ASP A 108 -39.92 -0.93 -12.37
C ASP A 108 -40.28 -2.43 -12.29
N SER A 109 -39.28 -3.27 -12.01
CA SER A 109 -39.44 -4.73 -11.96
C SER A 109 -39.62 -5.30 -10.55
N GLY A 110 -39.23 -4.56 -9.51
CA GLY A 110 -39.15 -5.03 -8.13
C GLY A 110 -37.99 -6.00 -7.88
N GLU A 111 -37.08 -6.18 -8.85
CA GLU A 111 -35.96 -7.11 -8.73
C GLU A 111 -34.83 -6.51 -7.87
N ILE A 112 -34.21 -7.35 -7.04
CA ILE A 112 -33.02 -6.98 -6.26
C ILE A 112 -31.79 -7.09 -7.18
N ARG A 113 -31.11 -5.97 -7.43
CA ARG A 113 -29.91 -5.89 -8.30
C ARG A 113 -28.78 -5.18 -7.57
N VAL A 114 -27.53 -5.36 -8.00
CA VAL A 114 -26.39 -4.58 -7.50
C VAL A 114 -26.25 -3.33 -8.36
N ALA A 115 -26.06 -2.16 -7.74
CA ALA A 115 -25.96 -0.89 -8.47
C ALA A 115 -24.81 -0.90 -9.48
N SER A 116 -23.65 -1.44 -9.09
CA SER A 116 -22.52 -1.69 -9.99
C SER A 116 -21.93 -3.10 -9.72
N PRO A 117 -22.39 -4.14 -10.44
CA PRO A 117 -22.00 -5.51 -10.16
C PRO A 117 -20.52 -5.75 -10.51
N VAL A 118 -19.71 -6.05 -9.49
CA VAL A 118 -18.35 -6.54 -9.66
C VAL A 118 -18.42 -8.03 -10.00
N ASN A 119 -18.26 -8.38 -11.27
CA ASN A 119 -18.30 -9.78 -11.70
C ASN A 119 -17.00 -10.50 -11.33
N PRO A 120 -17.06 -11.63 -10.59
CA PRO A 120 -15.87 -12.42 -10.27
C PRO A 120 -15.35 -13.10 -11.53
N ILE A 121 -14.08 -12.84 -11.86
CA ILE A 121 -13.38 -13.56 -12.93
C ILE A 121 -12.80 -14.84 -12.33
N THR A 122 -13.25 -16.00 -12.81
CA THR A 122 -12.69 -17.29 -12.39
C THR A 122 -11.74 -17.80 -13.46
N PHE A 123 -10.51 -18.14 -13.06
CA PHE A 123 -9.52 -18.80 -13.91
C PHE A 123 -9.60 -20.30 -13.67
N SER A 124 -10.01 -21.06 -14.68
CA SER A 124 -10.03 -22.51 -14.62
C SER A 124 -8.68 -23.07 -15.08
N PRO A 125 -8.05 -23.99 -14.31
CA PRO A 125 -6.87 -24.69 -14.78
C PRO A 125 -7.23 -25.51 -16.02
N ALA A 126 -6.41 -25.39 -17.06
CA ALA A 126 -6.60 -25.89 -18.42
C ALA A 126 -7.09 -27.35 -18.49
N ASP A 127 -8.40 -27.55 -18.46
CA ASP A 127 -9.09 -28.79 -18.85
C ASP A 127 -9.72 -28.69 -20.24
N GLY A 128 -9.48 -27.57 -20.94
CA GLY A 128 -9.98 -27.32 -22.29
C GLY A 128 -11.36 -26.66 -22.35
N SER A 129 -11.91 -26.17 -21.23
CA SER A 129 -13.22 -25.51 -21.17
C SER A 129 -13.20 -23.96 -21.23
N GLY A 130 -12.06 -23.37 -21.58
CA GLY A 130 -11.81 -21.93 -21.58
C GLY A 130 -10.99 -21.48 -20.38
N PHE A 131 -9.98 -20.63 -20.62
CA PHE A 131 -9.02 -20.21 -19.58
C PHE A 131 -9.64 -19.19 -18.61
N ILE A 132 -10.53 -18.35 -19.14
CA ILE A 132 -11.25 -17.33 -18.38
C ILE A 132 -12.74 -17.53 -18.68
N SER A 133 -13.53 -17.74 -17.63
CA SER A 133 -14.98 -17.71 -17.73
C SER A 133 -15.51 -16.54 -16.91
N MET A 134 -16.32 -15.70 -17.56
CA MET A 134 -17.10 -14.66 -16.92
C MET A 134 -18.56 -15.04 -17.07
N THR A 135 -19.25 -15.24 -15.94
CA THR A 135 -20.70 -15.46 -15.92
C THR A 135 -21.38 -14.13 -15.69
N SER A 136 -22.20 -13.69 -16.64
CA SER A 136 -23.11 -12.56 -16.48
C SER A 136 -24.56 -13.06 -16.56
N PRO A 137 -25.56 -12.25 -16.16
CA PRO A 137 -26.97 -12.58 -16.36
C PRO A 137 -27.33 -12.80 -17.84
N GLU A 138 -26.51 -12.27 -18.74
CA GLU A 138 -26.74 -12.20 -20.18
C GLU A 138 -26.10 -13.39 -20.92
N GLY A 139 -25.28 -14.17 -20.21
CA GLY A 139 -24.64 -15.37 -20.73
C GLY A 139 -23.28 -15.64 -20.09
N VAL A 140 -22.65 -16.72 -20.54
CA VAL A 140 -21.27 -17.06 -20.18
C VAL A 140 -20.36 -16.60 -21.31
N VAL A 141 -19.42 -15.70 -20.98
CA VAL A 141 -18.33 -15.32 -21.88
C VAL A 141 -17.12 -16.16 -21.50
N SER A 142 -16.69 -17.03 -22.41
CA SER A 142 -15.48 -17.82 -22.26
C SER A 142 -14.42 -17.30 -23.22
N LEU A 143 -13.25 -16.93 -22.69
CA LEU A 143 -12.08 -16.61 -23.50
C LEU A 143 -11.17 -17.83 -23.57
N ASP A 144 -11.00 -18.36 -24.78
CA ASP A 144 -10.08 -19.45 -25.06
C ASP A 144 -8.73 -18.88 -25.52
N VAL A 145 -7.64 -19.36 -24.93
CA VAL A 145 -6.28 -18.93 -25.28
C VAL A 145 -5.65 -20.09 -26.05
N PRO A 146 -5.45 -19.97 -27.37
CA PRO A 146 -5.06 -21.10 -28.24
C PRO A 146 -3.59 -21.51 -28.10
N MET A 147 -2.94 -21.17 -27.00
CA MET A 147 -1.57 -21.56 -26.72
C MET A 147 -1.49 -22.17 -25.32
N ALA A 148 -0.68 -23.22 -25.21
CA ALA A 148 -0.36 -23.83 -23.93
C ALA A 148 0.36 -22.79 -23.06
N LEU A 149 -0.36 -22.24 -22.09
CA LEU A 149 0.25 -21.46 -21.02
C LEU A 149 1.12 -22.46 -20.24
N GLY A 150 2.44 -22.30 -20.37
CA GLY A 150 3.40 -23.10 -19.61
C GLY A 150 3.02 -23.08 -18.14
N ALA A 151 3.22 -24.21 -17.45
CA ALA A 151 2.88 -24.31 -16.03
C ALA A 151 3.42 -23.08 -15.28
N PRO A 152 2.59 -22.41 -14.46
CA PRO A 152 3.06 -21.25 -13.70
C PRO A 152 4.33 -21.67 -12.95
N PRO A 153 5.41 -20.87 -12.94
CA PRO A 153 6.66 -21.22 -12.26
C PRO A 153 6.39 -21.34 -10.75
N GLY A 154 5.98 -22.53 -10.34
CA GLY A 154 5.45 -22.83 -9.03
C GLY A 154 6.57 -23.11 -8.06
N ARG A 155 7.04 -22.07 -7.36
CA ARG A 155 7.83 -22.22 -6.14
C ARG A 155 6.99 -21.97 -4.88
N TRP A 156 5.72 -22.37 -4.89
CA TRP A 156 4.79 -22.16 -3.78
C TRP A 156 4.53 -23.43 -2.94
N HIS A 157 5.12 -24.57 -3.29
CA HIS A 157 5.01 -25.76 -2.46
C HIS A 157 6.05 -25.80 -1.33
N THR A 158 5.51 -25.81 -0.11
CA THR A 158 6.02 -26.54 1.07
C THR A 158 6.94 -25.78 2.04
N ARG A 159 6.36 -24.79 2.76
CA ARG A 159 6.74 -24.50 4.16
C ARG A 159 5.55 -24.65 5.10
N LEU A 160 4.79 -25.73 4.94
CA LEU A 160 3.92 -26.23 6.00
C LEU A 160 4.37 -27.66 6.28
N LEU A 161 4.54 -27.99 7.56
CA LEU A 161 5.04 -29.26 8.13
C LEU A 161 6.54 -29.32 8.43
N GLY A 162 7.04 -28.30 9.11
CA GLY A 162 8.20 -28.40 10.00
C GLY A 162 7.79 -28.57 11.47
N CYS A 163 6.77 -29.37 11.80
CA CYS A 163 6.60 -29.83 13.19
C CYS A 163 7.71 -30.84 13.49
N ALA A 164 8.90 -30.33 13.79
CA ALA A 164 10.00 -31.14 14.31
C ALA A 164 9.53 -31.78 15.62
N ARG A 165 9.14 -33.05 15.52
CA ARG A 165 8.88 -33.94 16.65
C ARG A 165 10.17 -34.01 17.45
N ARG A 166 10.33 -33.13 18.45
CA ARG A 166 11.43 -33.19 19.41
C ARG A 166 11.28 -34.52 20.12
N ARG A 167 12.02 -35.54 19.67
CA ARG A 167 12.15 -36.80 20.40
C ARG A 167 12.81 -36.42 21.71
N GLY A 168 12.01 -36.30 22.77
CA GLY A 168 12.51 -36.29 24.13
C GLY A 168 13.36 -37.53 24.29
N ARG A 169 14.68 -37.34 24.38
CA ARG A 169 15.60 -38.36 24.87
C ARG A 169 15.17 -38.60 26.32
N GLY A 170 14.46 -39.70 26.53
CA GLY A 170 13.90 -40.08 27.81
C GLY A 170 15.00 -40.22 28.84
N ASP A 171 14.91 -39.44 29.89
CA ASP A 171 15.52 -39.77 31.17
C ASP A 171 14.44 -40.49 31.98
N ARG A 172 14.65 -41.80 32.19
CA ARG A 172 13.75 -42.66 32.96
C ARG A 172 13.95 -42.38 34.44
N ARG A 173 13.10 -41.56 35.05
CA ARG A 173 12.70 -41.73 36.47
C ARG A 173 11.21 -41.41 36.59
N GLY A 174 10.51 -42.32 37.26
CA GLY A 174 9.07 -42.49 37.19
C GLY A 174 8.24 -41.35 37.77
N GLY A 175 6.96 -41.37 37.39
CA GLY A 175 5.93 -40.48 37.88
C GLY A 175 4.74 -40.57 36.93
N ALA A 176 3.78 -41.42 37.28
CA ALA A 176 2.48 -41.44 36.63
C ALA A 176 1.76 -40.11 36.87
N ASP A 177 0.78 -39.83 35.99
CA ASP A 177 -0.27 -38.81 36.11
C ASP A 177 0.04 -37.43 35.50
N GLY A 178 -0.67 -37.14 34.39
CA GLY A 178 -0.80 -35.77 33.88
C GLY A 178 -0.83 -35.62 32.36
N ALA A 179 -1.80 -36.22 31.66
CA ALA A 179 -2.08 -35.90 30.26
C ALA A 179 -2.74 -34.50 30.14
N GLY A 180 -1.93 -33.46 30.07
CA GLY A 180 -2.39 -32.10 29.74
C GLY A 180 -2.54 -31.86 28.23
N PRO A 181 -3.48 -30.99 27.78
CA PRO A 181 -3.69 -30.71 26.37
C PRO A 181 -2.49 -29.98 25.75
N ARG A 182 -2.08 -30.46 24.56
CA ARG A 182 -0.98 -29.90 23.76
C ARG A 182 -1.41 -28.55 23.17
N ARG A 183 -0.92 -27.44 23.74
CA ARG A 183 -1.03 -26.12 23.11
C ARG A 183 0.05 -25.97 22.04
N CYS A 184 -0.36 -25.74 20.79
CA CYS A 184 0.51 -25.14 19.79
C CYS A 184 0.58 -23.64 20.08
N ILE A 185 1.71 -23.18 20.63
CA ILE A 185 1.98 -21.74 20.74
C ILE A 185 2.38 -21.26 19.34
N GLY A 186 1.41 -20.77 18.58
CA GLY A 186 1.66 -19.94 17.42
C GLY A 186 2.10 -18.57 17.93
N GLY A 187 3.41 -18.38 18.07
CA GLY A 187 4.00 -17.07 18.37
C GLY A 187 4.04 -16.23 17.10
N ASP A 188 3.21 -15.20 17.04
CA ASP A 188 3.32 -14.11 16.07
C ASP A 188 4.52 -13.22 16.48
N PRO A 189 5.57 -13.05 15.64
CA PRO A 189 6.74 -12.27 16.02
C PRO A 189 6.56 -10.74 15.88
N ALA A 190 5.36 -10.23 15.56
CA ALA A 190 5.17 -8.81 15.25
C ALA A 190 4.76 -7.90 16.43
N ASP A 191 4.43 -8.41 17.62
CA ASP A 191 3.85 -7.58 18.70
C ASP A 191 4.84 -7.23 19.84
N ARG A 192 5.96 -6.57 19.47
CA ARG A 192 6.80 -5.80 20.42
C ARG A 192 6.81 -4.33 20.03
N GLY A 193 5.63 -3.73 19.97
CA GLY A 193 5.45 -2.28 19.93
C GLY A 193 5.55 -1.68 21.33
N ALA A 194 6.64 -0.94 21.58
CA ALA A 194 6.86 -0.17 22.78
C ALA A 194 5.69 0.80 23.07
N ARG A 195 5.19 0.79 24.32
CA ARG A 195 4.30 1.84 24.84
C ARG A 195 5.14 2.92 25.51
N PRO A 196 5.24 4.15 24.97
CA PRO A 196 5.62 5.30 25.77
C PRO A 196 4.41 5.78 26.58
N ALA A 197 4.51 5.69 27.91
CA ALA A 197 3.61 6.38 28.82
C ALA A 197 3.93 7.88 28.79
N GLY A 198 3.10 8.67 28.09
CA GLY A 198 3.27 10.11 27.91
C GLY A 198 2.01 10.90 28.22
N LEU A 199 2.00 11.48 29.43
CA LEU A 199 1.50 12.82 29.76
C LEU A 199 0.03 13.17 29.45
N ARG A 200 -0.82 13.05 30.49
CA ARG A 200 -2.09 13.78 30.60
C ARG A 200 -1.81 15.26 30.89
N GLY A 201 -1.95 16.10 29.86
CA GLY A 201 -1.94 17.56 29.95
C GLY A 201 -3.26 18.13 30.45
N ALA A 202 -3.15 19.20 31.24
CA ALA A 202 -4.20 19.86 32.01
C ALA A 202 -5.27 20.57 31.17
N ARG A 203 -6.52 20.52 31.65
CA ARG A 203 -7.62 21.41 31.20
C ARG A 203 -7.52 22.73 31.96
N ALA A 204 -7.20 23.81 31.26
CA ALA A 204 -7.44 25.17 31.73
C ALA A 204 -8.88 25.58 31.35
N ARG A 205 -9.75 25.77 32.36
CA ARG A 205 -11.03 26.47 32.20
C ARG A 205 -10.75 27.97 32.22
N ARG A 206 -10.95 28.67 31.09
CA ARG A 206 -11.18 30.12 31.10
C ARG A 206 -12.68 30.37 31.26
N ARG A 207 -13.01 31.17 32.26
CA ARG A 207 -14.32 31.79 32.44
C ARG A 207 -14.42 32.95 31.45
N GLY A 208 -15.54 33.00 30.73
CA GLY A 208 -16.19 34.22 30.28
C GLY A 208 -17.49 34.32 31.04
#